data_AF-A0AA45U3N7-F1
#
_entry.id   AF-A0AA45U3N7-F1
#
_cell.length_a   1.000
_cell.length_b   1.000
_cell.length_c   1.000
_cell.angle_alpha   90.00
_cell.angle_beta   90.00
_cell.angle_gamma   90.00
#
_symmetry.space_group_name_H-M   'P 1'
#
loop_
_entity.id
_entity.type
_entity.pdbx_description
1 polymer ?
#
loop_
_entity_poly.entity_id
_entity_poly.type
_entity_poly.pdbx_seq_one_letter_code
_entity_poly.pdbx_strand_id
1 'polypeptide(L)'
;MKSYPYSEGIKELRAGNFENAQRLVEQAKKQGDASVEELTAMAFAMDGHNQRGFATELLQEALKQEPSAVDPACALAMYHLEKQEDAQAAAVLKPALDATPDHPKANLCMAMALAKTEAAKARAHAAKAAKDTDADVRAQAEALDKVLSEHEPR
;
A
#
# COMPACT_ATOMS: atom_id res chain seq x y z
N MET A 1 15.69 13.73 13.37
CA MET A 1 15.76 14.97 12.57
C MET A 1 15.11 14.63 11.25
N LYS A 2 14.04 15.31 10.82
CA LYS A 2 13.41 15.01 9.51
C LYS A 2 14.46 15.19 8.41
N SER A 3 14.51 14.29 7.44
CA SER A 3 15.46 14.42 6.33
C SER A 3 15.02 15.64 5.52
N TYR A 4 15.75 16.75 5.68
CA TYR A 4 15.51 18.04 5.00
C TYR A 4 15.15 17.85 3.51
N PRO A 5 15.89 17.05 2.72
CA PRO A 5 15.57 16.86 1.31
C PRO A 5 14.26 16.08 1.05
N TYR A 6 13.78 15.19 1.93
CA TYR A 6 12.46 14.56 1.78
C TYR A 6 11.34 15.58 1.96
N SER A 7 11.41 16.39 3.03
CA SER A 7 10.36 17.37 3.31
C SER A 7 10.27 18.45 2.22
N GLU A 8 11.41 18.84 1.65
CA GLU A 8 11.45 19.81 0.56
C GLU A 8 11.05 19.18 -0.78
N GLY A 9 11.43 17.93 -1.03
CA GLY A 9 10.96 17.18 -2.21
C GLY A 9 9.43 17.08 -2.27
N ILE A 10 8.77 16.81 -1.13
CA ILE A 10 7.29 16.78 -1.06
C ILE A 10 6.69 18.16 -1.35
N LYS A 11 7.32 19.25 -0.90
CA LYS A 11 6.86 20.62 -1.21
C LYS A 11 6.99 20.92 -2.69
N GLU A 12 8.12 20.57 -3.31
CA GLU A 12 8.34 20.77 -4.76
C GLU A 12 7.34 19.95 -5.59
N LEU A 13 7.00 18.71 -5.18
CA LEU A 13 5.93 17.94 -5.83
C LEU A 13 4.60 18.67 -5.75
N ARG A 14 4.20 19.15 -4.57
CA ARG A 14 2.96 19.93 -4.40
C ARG A 14 2.94 21.21 -5.22
N ALA A 15 4.11 21.80 -5.49
CA ALA A 15 4.27 22.96 -6.35
C ALA A 15 4.29 22.62 -7.86
N GLY A 16 4.28 21.33 -8.23
CA GLY A 16 4.39 20.87 -9.62
C GLY A 16 5.81 20.88 -10.18
N ASN A 17 6.82 21.13 -9.34
CA ASN A 17 8.22 21.23 -9.73
C ASN A 17 8.90 19.86 -9.71
N PHE A 18 8.53 18.99 -10.65
CA PHE A 18 8.95 17.58 -10.67
C PHE A 18 10.47 17.38 -10.71
N GLU A 19 11.17 18.15 -11.52
CA GLU A 19 12.63 18.02 -11.66
C GLU A 19 13.35 18.33 -10.34
N ASN A 20 12.89 19.36 -9.63
CA ASN A 20 13.43 19.71 -8.32
C ASN A 20 13.13 18.63 -7.28
N ALA A 21 11.89 18.14 -7.27
CA ALA A 21 11.47 17.05 -6.40
C ALA A 21 12.30 15.79 -6.62
N GLN A 22 12.52 15.38 -7.87
CA GLN A 22 13.34 14.22 -8.20
C GLN A 22 14.78 14.38 -7.73
N ARG A 23 15.39 15.55 -7.98
CA ARG A 23 16.75 15.85 -7.50
C ARG A 23 16.85 15.78 -5.97
N LEU A 24 15.86 16.32 -5.26
CA LEU A 24 15.80 16.28 -3.80
C LEU A 24 15.61 14.86 -3.29
N VAL A 25 14.76 14.06 -3.94
CA VAL A 25 14.59 12.64 -3.65
C VAL A 25 15.89 11.86 -3.85
N GLU A 26 16.61 12.07 -4.94
CA GLU A 26 17.89 11.41 -5.17
C GLU A 26 18.93 11.80 -4.12
N GLN A 27 18.97 13.08 -3.72
CA GLN A 27 19.84 13.53 -2.62
C GLN A 27 19.46 12.87 -1.31
N ALA A 28 18.17 12.75 -1.03
CA ALA A 28 17.68 12.13 0.18
C ALA A 28 17.97 10.63 0.21
N LYS A 29 17.78 9.92 -0.92
CA LYS A 29 18.17 8.51 -1.08
C LYS A 29 19.68 8.32 -0.85
N LYS A 30 20.53 9.27 -1.28
CA LYS A 30 21.99 9.22 -1.03
C LYS A 30 22.37 9.41 0.43
N GLN A 31 21.57 10.15 1.20
CA GLN A 31 21.79 10.33 2.64
C GLN A 31 21.42 9.07 3.43
N GLY A 32 20.51 8.25 2.90
CA GLY A 32 20.19 6.92 3.45
C GLY A 32 19.50 6.96 4.82
N ASP A 33 18.95 8.10 5.20
CA ASP A 33 18.37 8.36 6.53
C ASP A 33 16.84 8.52 6.52
N ALA A 34 16.21 8.26 5.38
CA ALA A 34 14.77 8.38 5.20
C ALA A 34 14.01 7.38 6.06
N SER A 35 13.03 7.87 6.83
CA SER A 35 12.13 6.98 7.56
C SER A 35 11.12 6.29 6.64
N VAL A 36 10.54 5.19 7.11
CA VAL A 36 9.45 4.48 6.41
C VAL A 36 8.29 5.42 6.08
N GLU A 37 7.94 6.33 6.99
CA GLU A 37 6.88 7.32 6.78
C GLU A 37 7.25 8.36 5.72
N GLU A 38 8.50 8.82 5.69
CA GLU A 38 9.00 9.78 4.68
C GLU A 38 9.01 9.15 3.28
N LEU A 39 9.47 7.89 3.18
CA LEU A 39 9.45 7.11 1.95
C LEU A 39 8.03 6.90 1.45
N THR A 40 7.11 6.51 2.34
CA THR A 40 5.71 6.25 2.00
C THR A 40 4.98 7.52 1.58
N ALA A 41 5.15 8.63 2.32
CA ALA A 41 4.56 9.91 1.97
C ALA A 41 5.07 10.44 0.62
N MET A 42 6.36 10.26 0.35
CA MET A 42 6.94 10.63 -0.94
C MET A 42 6.40 9.76 -2.08
N ALA A 43 6.24 8.45 -1.84
CA ALA A 43 5.67 7.54 -2.83
C ALA A 43 4.25 7.98 -3.23
N PHE A 44 3.40 8.30 -2.26
CA PHE A 44 2.05 8.81 -2.55
C PHE A 44 2.07 10.13 -3.31
N ALA A 45 2.99 11.04 -2.97
CA ALA A 45 3.13 12.28 -3.72
C ALA A 45 3.57 12.01 -5.18
N MET A 46 4.54 11.13 -5.41
CA MET A 46 4.98 10.73 -6.74
C MET A 46 3.86 10.07 -7.56
N ASP A 47 3.09 9.18 -6.95
CA ASP A 47 1.96 8.51 -7.62
C ASP A 47 0.87 9.52 -8.05
N GLY A 48 0.56 10.51 -7.19
CA GLY A 48 -0.34 11.61 -7.51
C GLY A 48 0.08 12.46 -8.71
N HIS A 49 1.34 12.33 -9.14
CA HIS A 49 1.91 13.00 -10.31
C HIS A 49 2.23 12.04 -11.46
N ASN A 50 1.57 10.88 -11.50
CA ASN A 50 1.76 9.84 -12.51
C ASN A 50 3.19 9.26 -12.55
N GLN A 51 3.98 9.44 -11.48
CA GLN A 51 5.33 8.88 -11.34
C GLN A 51 5.28 7.55 -10.58
N ARG A 52 4.35 6.67 -10.95
CA ARG A 52 4.11 5.39 -10.25
C ARG A 52 5.33 4.48 -10.18
N GLY A 53 6.23 4.56 -11.18
CA GLY A 53 7.52 3.84 -11.14
C GLY A 53 8.37 4.24 -9.93
N PHE A 54 8.57 5.55 -9.74
CA PHE A 54 9.29 6.07 -8.57
C PHE A 54 8.57 5.78 -7.26
N ALA A 55 7.23 5.88 -7.26
CA ALA A 55 6.43 5.52 -6.09
C ALA A 55 6.67 4.05 -5.69
N THR A 56 6.66 3.14 -6.66
CA THR A 56 6.90 1.71 -6.44
C THR A 56 8.28 1.46 -5.82
N GLU A 57 9.34 2.10 -6.33
CA GLU A 57 10.68 1.97 -5.76
C GLU A 57 10.76 2.46 -4.30
N LEU A 58 10.10 3.58 -4.00
CA LEU A 58 10.08 4.15 -2.65
C LEU A 58 9.32 3.25 -1.66
N LEU A 59 8.18 2.68 -2.07
CA LEU A 59 7.43 1.71 -1.25
C LEU A 59 8.22 0.42 -1.02
N GLN A 60 8.92 -0.09 -2.04
CA GLN A 60 9.79 -1.24 -1.91
C GLN A 60 10.94 -0.96 -0.94
N GLU A 61 11.53 0.23 -1.00
CA GLU A 61 12.57 0.63 -0.05
C GLU A 61 12.03 0.73 1.38
N ALA A 62 10.84 1.32 1.56
CA ALA A 62 10.17 1.38 2.86
C ALA A 62 9.97 -0.03 3.46
N LEU A 63 9.54 -1.00 2.65
CA LEU A 63 9.32 -2.37 3.08
C LEU A 63 10.60 -3.20 3.26
N LYS A 64 11.73 -2.80 2.64
CA LYS A 64 13.03 -3.37 3.01
C LYS A 64 13.46 -2.94 4.41
N GLN A 65 13.16 -1.70 4.79
CA GLN A 65 13.46 -1.19 6.13
C GLN A 65 12.53 -1.79 7.18
N GLU A 66 11.22 -1.78 6.90
CA GLU A 66 10.21 -2.33 7.79
C GLU A 66 9.17 -3.15 6.99
N PRO A 67 9.37 -4.48 6.89
CA PRO A 67 8.43 -5.34 6.16
C PRO A 67 7.01 -5.33 6.72
N SER A 68 6.84 -5.04 8.02
CA SER A 68 5.55 -4.98 8.69
C SER A 68 4.78 -3.68 8.47
N ALA A 69 5.36 -2.68 7.81
CA ALA A 69 4.75 -1.38 7.63
C ALA A 69 3.50 -1.47 6.74
N VAL A 70 2.33 -1.24 7.35
CA VAL A 70 1.04 -1.51 6.72
C VAL A 70 0.75 -0.61 5.53
N ASP A 71 1.00 0.69 5.66
CA ASP A 71 0.68 1.64 4.60
C ASP A 71 1.45 1.39 3.30
N PRO A 72 2.79 1.22 3.32
CA PRO A 72 3.50 0.90 2.09
C PRO A 72 3.17 -0.49 1.55
N ALA A 73 2.87 -1.47 2.42
CA ALA A 73 2.42 -2.80 1.98
C ALA A 73 1.08 -2.73 1.24
N CYS A 74 0.10 -2.01 1.79
CA CYS A 74 -1.21 -1.84 1.15
C CYS A 74 -1.09 -1.09 -0.18
N ALA A 75 -0.29 -0.03 -0.23
CA ALA A 75 -0.07 0.74 -1.45
C ALA A 75 0.56 -0.13 -2.55
N LEU A 76 1.62 -0.86 -2.22
CA LEU A 76 2.30 -1.72 -3.19
C LEU A 76 1.41 -2.90 -3.62
N ALA A 77 0.61 -3.45 -2.70
CA ALA A 77 -0.38 -4.47 -3.04
C ALA A 77 -1.41 -3.95 -4.04
N MET A 78 -1.93 -2.74 -3.85
CA MET A 78 -2.86 -2.13 -4.81
C MET A 78 -2.23 -1.97 -6.20
N TYR A 79 -0.96 -1.56 -6.28
CA TYR A 79 -0.25 -1.47 -7.56
C TYR A 79 -0.08 -2.84 -8.24
N HIS A 80 0.14 -3.90 -7.47
CA HIS A 80 0.16 -5.27 -7.99
C HIS A 80 -1.24 -5.71 -8.46
N LEU A 81 -2.30 -5.43 -7.71
CA LEU A 81 -3.68 -5.78 -8.07
C LEU A 81 -4.13 -5.11 -9.37
N GLU A 82 -3.78 -3.85 -9.58
CA GLU A 82 -4.05 -3.13 -10.84
C GLU A 82 -3.35 -3.78 -12.04
N LYS A 83 -2.20 -4.42 -11.81
CA LYS A 83 -1.46 -5.21 -12.82
C LYS A 83 -1.91 -6.66 -12.90
N GLN A 84 -2.94 -7.06 -12.17
CA GLN A 84 -3.41 -8.45 -12.03
C GLN A 84 -2.35 -9.40 -11.44
N GLU A 85 -1.40 -8.87 -10.68
CA GLU A 85 -0.34 -9.60 -9.98
C GLU A 85 -0.80 -10.02 -8.58
N ASP A 86 -1.92 -10.76 -8.51
CA ASP A 86 -2.64 -11.09 -7.28
C ASP A 86 -1.74 -11.80 -6.24
N ALA A 87 -0.84 -12.68 -6.68
CA ALA A 87 0.08 -13.41 -5.80
C ALA A 87 1.12 -12.48 -5.15
N GLN A 88 1.64 -11.51 -5.91
CA GLN A 88 2.59 -10.52 -5.43
C GLN A 88 1.91 -9.56 -4.45
N ALA A 89 0.66 -9.17 -4.72
CA ALA A 89 -0.15 -8.39 -3.79
C ALA A 89 -0.35 -9.10 -2.45
N ALA A 90 -0.68 -10.40 -2.46
CA ALA A 90 -0.80 -11.18 -1.23
C ALA A 90 0.56 -11.34 -0.51
N ALA A 91 1.64 -11.54 -1.26
CA ALA A 91 2.98 -11.72 -0.69
C ALA A 91 3.48 -10.46 0.04
N VAL A 92 3.24 -9.27 -0.51
CA VAL A 92 3.67 -8.00 0.12
C VAL A 92 2.88 -7.66 1.38
N LEU A 93 1.60 -8.08 1.45
CA LEU A 93 0.75 -7.84 2.63
C LEU A 93 1.04 -8.78 3.80
N LYS A 94 1.62 -9.95 3.52
CA LYS A 94 1.79 -11.01 4.51
C LYS A 94 2.56 -10.54 5.76
N PRO A 95 3.74 -9.90 5.68
CA PRO A 95 4.48 -9.53 6.88
C PRO A 95 3.75 -8.47 7.72
N ALA A 96 3.03 -7.55 7.08
CA ALA A 96 2.21 -6.55 7.75
C ALA A 96 1.05 -7.19 8.54
N LEU A 97 0.39 -8.19 7.97
CA LEU A 97 -0.68 -8.94 8.64
C LEU A 97 -0.16 -9.95 9.67
N ASP A 98 1.05 -10.49 9.50
CA ASP A 98 1.68 -11.32 10.53
C ASP A 98 1.97 -10.48 11.79
N ALA A 99 2.36 -9.21 11.63
CA ALA A 99 2.58 -8.28 12.73
C ALA A 99 1.28 -7.69 13.31
N THR A 100 0.31 -7.35 12.47
CA THR A 100 -0.98 -6.76 12.86
C THR A 100 -2.16 -7.51 12.23
N PRO A 101 -2.56 -8.68 12.79
CA PRO A 101 -3.52 -9.60 12.15
C PRO A 101 -4.93 -9.04 11.91
N ASP A 102 -5.31 -8.02 12.68
CA ASP A 102 -6.64 -7.40 12.63
C ASP A 102 -6.61 -6.00 12.00
N HIS A 103 -5.49 -5.60 11.35
CA HIS A 103 -5.44 -4.31 10.68
C HIS A 103 -6.46 -4.28 9.52
N PRO A 104 -7.47 -3.40 9.53
CA PRO A 104 -8.60 -3.58 8.63
C PRO A 104 -8.24 -3.29 7.16
N LYS A 105 -7.51 -2.21 6.86
CA LYS A 105 -7.05 -1.87 5.50
C LYS A 105 -6.20 -2.98 4.87
N ALA A 106 -5.22 -3.52 5.61
CA ALA A 106 -4.42 -4.65 5.16
C ALA A 106 -5.27 -5.91 4.91
N ASN A 107 -6.24 -6.20 5.77
CA ASN A 107 -7.18 -7.29 5.57
C ASN A 107 -8.06 -7.06 4.32
N LEU A 108 -8.50 -5.83 4.04
CA LEU A 108 -9.24 -5.52 2.81
C LEU A 108 -8.38 -5.75 1.56
N CYS A 109 -7.15 -5.22 1.51
CA CYS A 109 -6.23 -5.45 0.40
C CYS A 109 -5.91 -6.95 0.21
N MET A 110 -5.78 -7.70 1.31
CA MET A 110 -5.52 -9.15 1.26
C MET A 110 -6.73 -9.92 0.75
N ALA A 111 -7.94 -9.53 1.16
CA ALA A 111 -9.17 -10.08 0.62
C ALA A 111 -9.26 -9.88 -0.90
N MET A 112 -8.94 -8.67 -1.38
CA MET A 112 -8.90 -8.36 -2.81
C MET A 112 -7.86 -9.22 -3.56
N ALA A 113 -6.66 -9.39 -2.98
CA ALA A 113 -5.60 -10.21 -3.57
C ALA A 113 -5.94 -11.71 -3.65
N LEU A 114 -6.75 -12.22 -2.73
CA LEU A 114 -7.14 -13.62 -2.70
C LEU A 114 -8.47 -13.89 -3.43
N ALA A 115 -9.22 -12.85 -3.82
CA ALA A 115 -10.58 -12.97 -4.30
C ALA A 115 -10.74 -13.93 -5.50
N LYS A 116 -9.75 -13.96 -6.40
CA LYS A 116 -9.81 -14.77 -7.64
C LYS A 116 -9.33 -16.21 -7.45
N THR A 117 -8.51 -16.47 -6.44
CA THR A 117 -7.77 -17.74 -6.29
C THR A 117 -8.18 -18.52 -5.05
N GLU A 118 -8.53 -17.83 -3.97
CA GLU A 118 -8.77 -18.41 -2.64
C GLU A 118 -9.98 -17.74 -1.96
N ALA A 119 -11.16 -17.84 -2.59
CA ALA A 119 -12.39 -17.15 -2.17
C ALA A 119 -12.71 -17.34 -0.67
N ALA A 120 -12.57 -18.54 -0.11
CA ALA A 120 -12.81 -18.78 1.31
C ALA A 120 -11.87 -17.98 2.23
N LYS A 121 -10.59 -17.85 1.86
CA LYS A 121 -9.63 -17.02 2.61
C LYS A 121 -9.92 -15.53 2.39
N ALA A 122 -10.26 -15.14 1.18
CA ALA A 122 -10.65 -13.76 0.86
C ALA A 122 -11.83 -13.30 1.73
N ARG A 123 -12.87 -14.14 1.86
CA ARG A 123 -14.02 -13.87 2.75
C ARG A 123 -13.62 -13.74 4.22
N ALA A 124 -12.72 -14.59 4.71
CA ALA A 124 -12.22 -14.48 6.07
C ALA A 124 -11.50 -13.14 6.34
N HIS A 125 -10.70 -12.67 5.38
CA HIS A 125 -10.06 -11.36 5.46
C HIS A 125 -11.07 -10.21 5.31
N ALA A 126 -12.05 -10.31 4.41
CA ALA A 126 -13.13 -9.33 4.28
C ALA A 126 -13.93 -9.20 5.57
N ALA A 127 -14.26 -10.30 6.24
CA ALA A 127 -14.97 -10.30 7.53
C ALA A 127 -14.17 -9.61 8.66
N LYS A 128 -12.84 -9.63 8.60
CA LYS A 128 -11.99 -8.85 9.52
C LYS A 128 -12.04 -7.36 9.18
N ALA A 129 -11.91 -7.01 7.90
CA ALA A 129 -11.97 -5.63 7.44
C ALA A 129 -13.33 -4.97 7.71
N ALA A 130 -14.43 -5.72 7.63
CA ALA A 130 -15.79 -5.24 7.91
C ALA A 130 -16.02 -4.81 9.38
N LYS A 131 -15.06 -5.06 10.27
CA LYS A 131 -15.10 -4.59 11.67
C LYS A 131 -14.50 -3.19 11.87
N ASP A 132 -13.95 -2.56 10.83
CA ASP A 132 -13.38 -1.20 10.92
C ASP A 132 -14.44 -0.19 11.38
N THR A 133 -14.02 0.89 12.02
CA THR A 133 -14.84 2.08 12.28
C THR A 133 -15.00 3.00 11.06
N ASP A 134 -14.11 2.92 10.08
CA ASP A 134 -14.20 3.59 8.78
C ASP A 134 -15.31 2.95 7.92
N ALA A 135 -16.28 3.76 7.51
CA ALA A 135 -17.45 3.28 6.78
C ALA A 135 -17.11 2.81 5.36
N ASP A 136 -16.09 3.39 4.72
CA ASP A 136 -15.71 3.05 3.36
C ASP A 136 -14.99 1.71 3.33
N VAL A 137 -14.10 1.46 4.30
CA VAL A 137 -13.44 0.16 4.47
C VAL A 137 -14.47 -0.94 4.72
N ARG A 138 -15.44 -0.69 5.62
CA ARG A 138 -16.52 -1.66 5.89
C ARG A 138 -17.34 -1.95 4.64
N ALA A 139 -17.81 -0.91 3.94
CA ALA A 139 -18.67 -1.07 2.77
C ALA A 139 -17.96 -1.85 1.65
N GLN A 140 -16.67 -1.59 1.42
CA GLN A 140 -15.88 -2.33 0.44
C GLN A 140 -15.71 -3.80 0.83
N ALA A 141 -15.45 -4.07 2.11
CA ALA A 141 -15.29 -5.43 2.61
C ALA A 141 -16.60 -6.23 2.50
N GLU A 142 -17.73 -5.64 2.90
CA GLU A 142 -19.05 -6.26 2.80
C GLU A 142 -19.46 -6.52 1.34
N ALA A 143 -19.20 -5.57 0.44
CA ALA A 143 -19.46 -5.73 -0.98
C ALA A 143 -18.63 -6.88 -1.57
N LEU A 144 -17.36 -6.98 -1.20
CA LEU A 144 -16.48 -8.06 -1.64
C LEU A 144 -16.96 -9.43 -1.11
N ASP A 145 -17.28 -9.54 0.18
CA ASP A 145 -17.80 -10.80 0.76
C ASP A 145 -19.09 -11.25 0.06
N LYS A 146 -20.00 -10.31 -0.22
CA LYS A 146 -21.23 -10.60 -0.96
C LYS A 146 -20.93 -11.20 -2.34
N VAL A 147 -20.08 -10.56 -3.14
CA VAL A 147 -19.69 -11.06 -4.47
C VAL A 147 -19.07 -12.45 -4.38
N LEU A 148 -18.19 -12.66 -3.40
CA LEU A 148 -17.53 -13.96 -3.21
C LEU A 148 -18.54 -15.05 -2.82
N SER A 149 -19.54 -14.73 -1.98
CA SER A 149 -20.57 -15.68 -1.57
C SER A 149 -21.52 -16.10 -2.69
N GLU A 150 -21.78 -15.20 -3.65
CA GLU A 150 -22.65 -15.47 -4.81
C GLU A 150 -21.98 -16.39 -5.84
N HIS A 151 -20.64 -16.45 -5.84
CA HIS A 151 -19.83 -17.22 -6.77
C HIS A 151 -19.19 -18.48 -6.17
N GLU A 152 -19.57 -18.86 -4.94
CA GLU A 152 -19.14 -20.14 -4.36
C GLU A 152 -19.78 -21.32 -5.13
N PRO A 153 -18.98 -22.29 -5.62
CA PRO A 153 -19.53 -23.52 -6.17
C PRO A 153 -20.28 -24.27 -5.06
N ARG A 154 -21.56 -24.54 -5.30
CA ARG A 154 -22.44 -25.31 -4.41
C ARG A 154 -21.96 -26.74 -4.19
#